data_AF-A0A7S3UQ58-F1
#
_entry.id   AF-A0A7S3UQ58-F1
#
_cell.length_a   1.000
_cell.length_b   1.000
_cell.length_c   1.000
_cell.angle_alpha   90.00
_cell.angle_beta   90.00
_cell.angle_gamma   90.00
#
_symmetry.space_group_name_H-M   'P 1'
#
loop_
_entity.id
_entity.type
_entity.pdbx_description
1 polymer ?
#
loop_
_entity_poly.entity_id
_entity_poly.type
_entity_poly.pdbx_seq_one_letter_code
_entity_poly.pdbx_strand_id
1 'polypeptide(L)'
;YYDDNKIKNCQKIGQACGHVFNAVYNAATEGKFVLTVGGDHSLACPTISGIMRARPDTCVVWVDAHGDCNHPGTSPSGNYHGMPAAHAMGWFQERAKGFEWMDAHLLRSP
;
A
#
# COMPACT_ATOMS: atom_id res chain seq x y z
N TYR A 1 11.84 -10.26 -6.66
CA TYR A 1 11.22 -9.98 -5.35
C TYR A 1 12.31 -9.36 -4.54
N TYR A 2 12.05 -8.26 -3.82
CA TYR A 2 13.07 -7.68 -2.95
C TYR A 2 13.61 -8.69 -1.93
N ASP A 3 14.91 -8.56 -1.62
CA ASP A 3 15.58 -9.26 -0.52
C ASP A 3 14.87 -8.95 0.81
N ASP A 4 14.80 -9.94 1.71
CA ASP A 4 14.13 -9.83 3.01
C ASP A 4 14.71 -8.72 3.91
N ASN A 5 15.95 -8.30 3.65
CA ASN A 5 16.61 -7.21 4.36
C ASN A 5 16.18 -5.81 3.89
N LYS A 6 15.55 -5.69 2.72
CA LYS A 6 15.11 -4.40 2.15
C LYS A 6 13.77 -3.93 2.69
N ILE A 7 12.90 -4.87 3.06
CA ILE A 7 11.60 -4.59 3.66
C ILE A 7 11.42 -5.50 4.88
N LYS A 8 11.58 -4.93 6.06
CA LYS A 8 11.41 -5.67 7.32
C LYS A 8 9.99 -6.17 7.45
N ASN A 9 9.84 -7.44 7.87
CA ASN A 9 8.54 -8.10 8.05
C ASN A 9 7.66 -8.13 6.80
N CYS A 10 8.22 -7.99 5.59
CA CYS A 10 7.50 -7.81 4.33
C CYS A 10 6.31 -8.75 4.16
N GLN A 11 6.54 -10.06 4.30
CA GLN A 11 5.50 -11.07 4.07
C GLN A 11 4.33 -10.93 5.05
N LYS A 12 4.60 -10.70 6.34
CA LYS A 12 3.56 -10.54 7.37
C LYS A 12 2.75 -9.26 7.14
N ILE A 13 3.45 -8.16 6.86
CA ILE A 13 2.82 -6.86 6.57
C ILE A 13 1.97 -6.97 5.31
N GLY A 14 2.50 -7.56 4.24
CA GLY A 14 1.78 -7.74 2.97
C GLY A 14 0.51 -8.56 3.13
N GLN A 15 0.56 -9.68 3.85
CA GLN A 15 -0.61 -10.51 4.11
C GLN A 15 -1.68 -9.75 4.92
N ALA A 16 -1.28 -9.04 5.98
CA ALA A 16 -2.20 -8.21 6.75
C ALA A 16 -2.82 -7.08 5.90
N CYS A 17 -2.01 -6.44 5.07
CA CYS A 17 -2.47 -5.43 4.12
C CYS A 17 -3.48 -6.00 3.11
N GLY A 18 -3.30 -7.25 2.66
CA GLY A 18 -4.26 -7.92 1.77
C GLY A 18 -5.65 -8.07 2.39
N HIS A 19 -5.74 -8.36 3.69
CA HIS A 19 -7.04 -8.39 4.39
C HIS A 19 -7.69 -7.00 4.45
N VAL A 20 -6.90 -5.96 4.72
CA VAL A 20 -7.38 -4.56 4.75
C VAL A 20 -7.85 -4.12 3.37
N PHE A 21 -7.08 -4.43 2.33
CA PHE A 21 -7.44 -4.13 0.95
C PHE A 21 -8.82 -4.71 0.58
N ASN A 22 -9.05 -5.99 0.88
CA ASN A 22 -10.32 -6.65 0.57
C ASN A 22 -11.49 -6.01 1.34
N ALA A 23 -11.30 -5.70 2.62
CA ALA A 23 -12.34 -5.06 3.43
C ALA A 23 -12.69 -3.65 2.91
N VAL A 24 -11.66 -2.85 2.59
CA VAL A 24 -11.82 -1.50 2.04
C VAL A 24 -12.49 -1.54 0.68
N TYR A 25 -12.01 -2.40 -0.23
CA TYR A 25 -12.56 -2.54 -1.58
C TYR A 25 -14.05 -2.91 -1.52
N ASN A 26 -14.42 -3.94 -0.76
CA ASN A 26 -15.81 -4.39 -0.66
C ASN A 26 -16.72 -3.26 -0.13
N ALA A 27 -16.34 -2.62 0.98
CA ALA A 27 -17.13 -1.52 1.55
C ALA A 27 -17.24 -0.33 0.58
N ALA A 28 -16.15 0.00 -0.13
CA ALA A 28 -16.14 1.09 -1.09
C ALA A 28 -17.03 0.81 -2.31
N THR A 29 -17.06 -0.43 -2.81
CA THR A 29 -17.94 -0.87 -3.91
C THR A 29 -19.42 -0.83 -3.54
N GLU A 30 -19.75 -0.97 -2.25
CA GLU A 30 -21.11 -0.79 -1.71
C GLU A 30 -21.49 0.68 -1.55
N GLY A 31 -20.65 1.63 -1.99
CA GLY A 31 -20.91 3.07 -1.87
C GLY A 31 -20.74 3.61 -0.44
N LYS A 32 -20.17 2.83 0.50
CA LYS A 32 -20.00 3.27 1.89
C LYS A 32 -18.83 4.26 2.02
N PHE A 33 -18.91 5.11 3.05
CA PHE A 33 -17.73 5.80 3.55
C PHE A 33 -16.86 4.80 4.34
N VAL A 34 -15.56 4.78 4.04
CA VAL A 34 -14.62 3.84 4.64
C VAL A 34 -13.68 4.60 5.58
N LEU A 35 -13.68 4.22 6.85
CA LEU A 35 -12.72 4.68 7.85
C LEU A 35 -11.83 3.52 8.27
N THR A 36 -10.56 3.56 7.85
CA THR A 36 -9.54 2.61 8.32
C THR A 36 -8.85 3.20 9.54
N VAL A 37 -9.05 2.60 10.72
CA VAL A 37 -8.31 2.95 11.94
C VAL A 37 -7.16 1.97 12.10
N GLY A 38 -5.94 2.50 12.16
CA GLY A 38 -4.72 1.71 12.03
C GLY A 38 -3.79 1.70 13.24
N GLY A 39 -2.67 1.00 13.04
CA GLY A 39 -1.43 1.18 13.78
C GLY A 39 -0.52 2.17 13.03
N ASP A 40 0.62 1.72 12.52
CA ASP A 40 1.50 2.56 11.71
C ASP A 40 0.97 2.81 10.28
N HIS A 41 1.67 3.67 9.53
CA HIS A 41 1.22 4.16 8.23
C HIS A 41 1.28 3.11 7.09
N SER A 42 1.77 1.89 7.35
CA SER A 42 1.76 0.79 6.38
C SER A 42 0.37 0.54 5.78
N LEU A 43 -0.68 0.80 6.56
CA LEU A 43 -2.09 0.62 6.20
C LEU A 43 -2.60 1.60 5.13
N ALA A 44 -1.87 2.68 4.82
CA ALA A 44 -2.25 3.59 3.74
C ALA A 44 -2.23 2.89 2.38
N CYS A 45 -1.22 2.05 2.11
CA CYS A 45 -1.10 1.35 0.83
C CYS A 45 -2.33 0.49 0.49
N PRO A 46 -2.79 -0.46 1.33
CA PRO A 46 -3.99 -1.23 1.03
C PRO A 46 -5.28 -0.40 1.04
N THR A 47 -5.34 0.66 1.87
CA THR A 47 -6.51 1.54 1.93
C THR A 47 -6.68 2.33 0.63
N ILE A 48 -5.62 3.02 0.19
CA ILE A 48 -5.62 3.77 -1.07
C ILE A 48 -5.89 2.82 -2.25
N SER A 49 -5.20 1.69 -2.30
CA SER A 49 -5.37 0.71 -3.38
C SER A 49 -6.80 0.17 -3.45
N GLY A 50 -7.42 -0.13 -2.30
CA GLY A 50 -8.79 -0.62 -2.23
C GLY A 50 -9.81 0.44 -2.67
N ILE A 51 -9.64 1.70 -2.21
CA ILE A 51 -10.49 2.82 -2.62
C ILE A 51 -10.34 3.09 -4.12
N MET A 52 -9.12 3.27 -4.63
CA MET A 52 -8.87 3.58 -6.04
C MET A 52 -9.39 2.49 -6.96
N ARG A 53 -9.31 1.21 -6.56
CA ARG A 53 -9.89 0.12 -7.35
C ARG A 53 -11.42 0.23 -7.44
N ALA A 54 -12.10 0.63 -6.36
CA ALA A 54 -13.55 0.82 -6.36
C ALA A 54 -13.97 2.17 -6.97
N ARG A 55 -13.10 3.18 -6.93
CA ARG A 55 -13.34 4.57 -7.30
C ARG A 55 -12.08 5.14 -7.99
N PRO A 56 -11.90 4.88 -9.30
CA PRO A 56 -10.66 5.20 -10.03
C PRO A 56 -10.27 6.68 -10.01
N ASP A 57 -11.24 7.59 -9.96
CA ASP A 57 -11.02 9.04 -9.97
C ASP A 57 -10.68 9.62 -8.57
N THR A 58 -10.31 8.77 -7.60
CA THR A 58 -9.97 9.21 -6.25
C THR A 58 -8.67 10.01 -6.24
N CYS A 59 -8.69 11.16 -5.59
CA CYS A 59 -7.49 11.92 -5.22
C CYS A 59 -7.06 11.62 -3.78
N VAL A 60 -5.75 11.63 -3.53
CA VAL A 60 -5.17 11.45 -2.19
C VAL A 60 -4.65 12.78 -1.67
N VAL A 61 -5.05 13.14 -0.45
CA VAL A 61 -4.43 14.22 0.33
C VAL A 61 -3.63 13.57 1.45
N TRP A 62 -2.30 13.71 1.40
CA TRP A 62 -1.39 13.11 2.38
C TRP A 62 -0.96 14.16 3.41
N VAL A 63 -1.39 14.01 4.65
CA VAL A 63 -1.04 14.92 5.76
C VAL A 63 -0.19 14.16 6.75
N ASP A 64 1.12 14.35 6.67
CA ASP A 64 2.11 13.71 7.53
C ASP A 64 3.37 14.61 7.59
N ALA A 65 4.17 14.46 8.64
CA ALA A 65 5.49 15.08 8.71
C ALA A 65 6.47 14.46 7.70
N HIS A 66 6.20 13.22 7.26
CA HIS A 66 7.03 12.48 6.32
C HIS A 66 6.29 12.21 5.00
N GLY A 67 7.04 12.08 3.91
CA GLY A 67 6.46 11.74 2.62
C GLY A 67 6.10 10.25 2.45
N ASP A 68 6.62 9.37 3.32
CA ASP A 68 6.38 7.92 3.29
C ASP A 68 6.59 7.27 1.91
N CYS A 69 7.54 7.84 1.17
CA CYS A 69 7.81 7.56 -0.23
C CYS A 69 9.22 6.99 -0.47
N ASN A 70 9.81 6.34 0.54
CA ASN A 70 11.09 5.66 0.34
C ASN A 70 10.93 4.46 -0.59
N HIS A 71 11.89 4.30 -1.51
CA HIS A 71 12.06 3.06 -2.26
C HIS A 71 12.77 2.02 -1.39
N PRO A 72 12.47 0.70 -1.49
CA PRO A 72 13.16 -0.33 -0.71
C PRO A 72 14.68 -0.34 -0.90
N GLY A 73 15.15 0.07 -2.09
CA GLY A 73 16.57 0.19 -2.40
C GLY A 73 17.29 1.36 -1.70
N THR A 74 16.58 2.42 -1.29
CA THR A 74 17.16 3.65 -0.73
C THR A 74 16.75 3.91 0.72
N SER A 75 15.76 3.18 1.25
CA SER A 75 15.32 3.34 2.63
C SER A 75 16.47 3.12 3.62
N PRO A 76 16.70 4.06 4.56
CA PRO A 76 17.77 3.91 5.55
C PRO A 76 17.43 2.87 6.63
N SER A 77 16.14 2.54 6.81
CA SER A 77 15.68 1.67 7.89
C SER A 77 15.15 0.32 7.43
N GLY A 78 14.70 0.21 6.17
CA GLY A 78 13.96 -0.94 5.66
C GLY A 78 12.57 -1.10 6.27
N ASN A 79 12.09 -0.13 7.07
CA ASN A 79 10.76 -0.19 7.65
C ASN A 79 9.69 0.21 6.63
N TYR A 80 8.69 -0.65 6.44
CA TYR A 80 7.67 -0.45 5.42
C TYR A 80 6.78 0.78 5.67
N HIS A 81 6.56 1.21 6.93
CA HIS A 81 5.74 2.38 7.24
C HIS A 81 6.24 3.68 6.60
N GLY A 82 7.52 3.75 6.19
CA GLY A 82 8.09 4.89 5.46
C GLY A 82 8.11 4.71 3.92
N MET A 83 7.42 3.69 3.40
CA MET A 83 7.31 3.34 1.98
C MET A 83 5.88 3.25 1.39
N PRO A 84 4.76 3.32 2.15
CA PRO A 84 3.44 2.98 1.61
C PRO A 84 3.00 3.90 0.46
N ALA A 85 3.39 5.19 0.48
CA ALA A 85 3.06 6.11 -0.62
C ALA A 85 3.80 5.71 -1.90
N ALA A 86 5.10 5.42 -1.82
CA ALA A 86 5.87 4.96 -2.98
C ALA A 86 5.33 3.64 -3.54
N HIS A 87 4.88 2.73 -2.67
CA HIS A 87 4.33 1.46 -3.11
C HIS A 87 2.98 1.64 -3.81
N ALA A 88 2.08 2.47 -3.26
CA ALA A 88 0.79 2.78 -3.87
C ALA A 88 0.92 3.54 -5.20
N MET A 89 1.96 4.37 -5.36
CA MET A 89 2.28 5.06 -6.62
C MET A 89 3.00 4.18 -7.66
N GLY A 90 3.28 2.90 -7.34
CA GLY A 90 3.95 1.98 -8.25
C GLY A 90 5.45 2.26 -8.45
N TRP A 91 6.12 2.92 -7.50
CA TRP A 91 7.54 3.26 -7.61
C TRP A 91 8.49 2.11 -7.26
N PHE A 92 7.95 0.96 -6.83
CA PHE A 92 8.76 -0.23 -6.53
C PHE A 92 9.20 -0.89 -7.84
N GLN A 93 10.50 -1.12 -8.00
CA GLN A 93 11.12 -1.78 -9.15
C GLN A 93 10.98 -3.31 -9.13
N GLU A 94 10.73 -3.89 -7.95
CA GLU A 94 10.52 -5.33 -7.79
C GLU A 94 9.26 -5.61 -6.97
N ARG A 95 8.78 -6.86 -7.03
CA ARG A 95 7.66 -7.31 -6.20
C ARG A 95 8.05 -7.41 -4.74
N ALA A 96 7.14 -7.02 -3.85
CA ALA A 96 7.26 -7.21 -2.40
C ALA A 96 6.52 -8.49 -1.98
N LYS A 97 7.19 -9.37 -1.22
CA LYS A 97 6.59 -10.64 -0.74
C LYS A 97 5.36 -10.34 0.13
N GLY A 98 4.27 -11.08 -0.06
CA GLY A 98 3.00 -10.89 0.66
C GLY A 98 2.09 -9.80 0.05
N PHE A 99 2.56 -9.05 -0.96
CA PHE A 99 1.79 -8.04 -1.68
C PHE A 99 1.30 -8.54 -3.06
N GLU A 100 1.23 -9.85 -3.27
CA GLU A 100 0.82 -10.42 -4.57
C GLU A 100 -0.60 -10.03 -4.97
N TRP A 101 -1.44 -9.63 -4.00
CA TRP A 101 -2.78 -9.08 -4.21
C TRP A 101 -2.78 -7.68 -4.87
N MET A 102 -1.63 -7.00 -4.89
CA MET A 102 -1.50 -5.64 -5.40
C MET A 102 -1.10 -5.59 -6.89
N ASP A 103 -0.30 -6.56 -7.33
CA ASP A 103 0.26 -6.66 -8.70
C ASP A 103 -0.79 -6.77 -9.81
N ALA A 104 -1.99 -7.23 -9.49
CA ALA A 104 -3.05 -7.40 -10.48
C ALA A 104 -3.73 -6.09 -10.90
N HIS A 105 -3.52 -4.97 -10.16
CA HIS A 105 -4.44 -3.82 -10.17
C HIS A 105 -3.83 -2.42 -10.26
N LEU A 106 -2.56 -2.20 -9.91
CA LEU A 106 -1.93 -0.86 -9.99
C LEU A 106 -0.97 -0.67 -11.18
N LEU A 107 -0.44 -1.76 -11.75
CA LEU A 107 0.49 -1.71 -12.90
C LEU A 107 -0.22 -1.60 -14.25
N ARG A 108 -1.53 -1.36 -14.27
CA ARG A 108 -2.34 -1.21 -15.49
C ARG A 108 -3.19 0.06 -15.42
N SER A 109 -2.53 1.19 -15.61
CA SER A 109 -3.10 2.32 -16.35
C SER A 109 -1.98 2.86 -17.25
N PRO A 110 -2.29 3.18 -18.52
CA PRO A 110 -1.32 3.42 -19.59
C PRO A 110 -0.37 4.59 -19.31
#